data_AF-A0A918VFH9-F1
#
_entry.id   AF-A0A918VFH9-F1
#
_cell.length_a   1.000
_cell.length_b   1.000
_cell.length_c   1.000
_cell.angle_alpha   90.00
_cell.angle_beta   90.00
_cell.angle_gamma   90.00
#
_symmetry.space_group_name_H-M   'P 1'
#
loop_
_entity.id
_entity.type
_entity.pdbx_description
1 polymer ?
#
loop_
_entity_poly.entity_id
_entity_poly.type
_entity_poly.pdbx_seq_one_letter_code
_entity_poly.pdbx_strand_id
1 'polypeptide(L)'
;MRKEINLLTFIILLNSIFVFGQEKTTFQYDDEKALNIELFGKVKNVIIQKENLKNDNSENFIYNFDTNGNPLKIIKNGLGVDVINRTLRDEGIHYEFKNSKLLSKLNKMTSGLDGETYQYDDNWNLVLEKHYINNTLVKEISQEFDNENRTAKRIVYLYGGYSDYNEKTQEGKENYIYEIENYQYDSDGNLTKETSHNLRKNFIEERIFKFDLKGNIIEEGQCMKSNGNTECKYKPLFGFEYDNQSRQVRKFQLAQFSPHNTDQVYKYDSNGNKIESIGYYIYPNKEPIIGYQFKYEYNELGNKTKDIEVIGKYRRLGFEKYKTEITKYDKYQNIKLKEYLTESGESIKVVVYNFDYDKLGNWIKKEKLEGKTHNDLELIEITTREIEYYK
;
A
#
# COMPACT_ATOMS: atom_id res chain seq x y z
N MET A 1 60.26 2.60 -33.33
CA MET A 1 59.28 3.09 -32.34
C MET A 1 57.95 2.43 -32.61
N ARG A 2 57.65 1.37 -31.85
CA ARG A 2 56.38 0.64 -31.88
C ARG A 2 55.38 1.36 -30.98
N LYS A 3 54.16 1.61 -31.46
CA LYS A 3 52.97 1.78 -30.62
C LYS A 3 51.95 0.76 -31.08
N GLU A 4 51.84 -0.30 -30.29
CA GLU A 4 50.70 -1.23 -30.31
C GLU A 4 49.48 -0.45 -29.83
N ILE A 5 48.46 -0.34 -30.68
CA ILE A 5 47.14 0.15 -30.30
C ILE A 5 46.32 -1.10 -29.99
N ASN A 6 45.98 -1.25 -28.71
CA ASN A 6 45.19 -2.35 -28.16
C ASN A 6 43.81 -2.41 -28.81
N LEU A 7 43.62 -3.40 -29.69
CA LEU A 7 42.36 -3.82 -30.30
C LEU A 7 41.57 -4.72 -29.33
N LEU A 8 41.39 -4.29 -28.07
CA LEU A 8 40.74 -5.10 -27.02
C LEU A 8 39.78 -4.29 -26.14
N THR A 9 39.04 -3.35 -26.74
CA THR A 9 38.02 -2.56 -26.01
C THR A 9 36.79 -2.25 -26.85
N PHE A 10 36.39 -3.19 -27.73
CA PHE A 10 35.19 -3.01 -28.56
C PHE A 10 34.32 -4.28 -28.70
N ILE A 11 34.47 -5.26 -27.80
CA ILE A 11 33.65 -6.50 -27.76
C ILE A 11 33.06 -6.73 -26.35
N ILE A 12 32.63 -5.66 -25.66
CA ILE A 12 31.85 -5.76 -24.40
C ILE A 12 30.56 -4.93 -24.45
N LEU A 13 30.20 -4.36 -25.61
CA LEU A 13 28.97 -3.56 -25.80
C LEU A 13 27.92 -4.23 -26.70
N LEU A 14 28.01 -5.54 -26.90
CA LEU A 14 27.03 -6.33 -27.68
C LEU A 14 26.41 -7.52 -26.91
N ASN A 15 26.61 -7.54 -25.58
CA ASN A 15 25.85 -8.39 -24.65
C ASN A 15 24.98 -7.55 -23.69
N SER A 16 24.61 -6.33 -24.08
CA SER A 16 23.32 -5.76 -23.70
C SER A 16 22.31 -6.29 -24.72
N ILE A 17 21.98 -7.58 -24.61
CA ILE A 17 20.65 -7.95 -24.14
C ILE A 17 19.60 -7.15 -24.93
N PHE A 18 19.34 -7.59 -26.16
CA PHE A 18 17.97 -7.57 -26.69
C PHE A 18 17.10 -8.45 -25.76
N VAL A 19 16.91 -8.05 -24.51
CA VAL A 19 15.62 -8.26 -23.87
C VAL A 19 14.76 -7.25 -24.59
N PHE A 20 14.22 -7.66 -25.75
CA PHE A 20 12.92 -7.16 -26.17
C PHE A 20 12.09 -7.18 -24.90
N GLY A 21 11.81 -6.01 -24.32
CA GLY A 21 11.06 -5.90 -23.09
C GLY A 21 9.79 -6.69 -23.33
N GLN A 22 9.70 -7.86 -22.71
CA GLN A 22 8.58 -8.75 -22.92
C GLN A 22 7.36 -7.90 -22.56
N GLU A 23 6.42 -7.74 -23.50
CA GLU A 23 5.23 -6.93 -23.26
C GLU A 23 4.59 -7.41 -21.94
N LYS A 24 4.15 -6.49 -21.08
CA LYS A 24 3.56 -6.83 -19.78
C LYS A 24 2.16 -6.24 -19.66
N THR A 25 1.28 -6.98 -19.00
CA THR A 25 0.00 -6.50 -18.50
C THR A 25 0.13 -6.36 -16.99
N THR A 26 0.03 -5.12 -16.49
CA THR A 26 0.21 -4.82 -15.07
C THR A 26 -0.97 -4.01 -14.56
N PHE A 27 -1.49 -4.41 -13.42
CA PHE A 27 -2.45 -3.65 -12.64
C PHE A 27 -1.96 -3.53 -11.20
N GLN A 28 -2.00 -2.30 -10.69
CA GLN A 28 -1.66 -1.98 -9.31
C GLN A 28 -2.74 -1.06 -8.74
N TYR A 29 -3.21 -1.41 -7.55
CA TYR A 29 -4.21 -0.68 -6.80
C TYR A 29 -3.79 -0.65 -5.34
N ASP A 30 -3.38 0.53 -4.87
CA ASP A 30 -2.76 0.67 -3.55
C ASP A 30 -3.72 0.35 -2.40
N ASP A 31 -5.00 0.68 -2.57
CA ASP A 31 -6.03 0.46 -1.55
C ASP A 31 -6.34 -1.04 -1.37
N GLU A 32 -6.17 -1.86 -2.40
CA GLU A 32 -6.39 -3.32 -2.33
C GLU A 32 -5.30 -4.08 -3.09
N LYS A 33 -4.11 -4.14 -2.49
CA LYS A 33 -2.93 -4.84 -3.04
C LYS A 33 -3.16 -6.30 -3.43
N ALA A 34 -4.21 -6.94 -2.91
CA ALA A 34 -4.60 -8.30 -3.28
C ALA A 34 -5.09 -8.40 -4.75
N LEU A 35 -5.52 -7.30 -5.35
CA LEU A 35 -5.90 -7.23 -6.76
C LEU A 35 -4.70 -6.99 -7.68
N ASN A 36 -3.53 -6.64 -7.14
CA ASN A 36 -2.37 -6.34 -7.95
C ASN A 36 -1.94 -7.59 -8.72
N ILE A 37 -1.72 -7.42 -10.02
CA ILE A 37 -1.32 -8.51 -10.90
C ILE A 37 -0.33 -7.98 -11.93
N GLU A 38 0.73 -8.73 -12.16
CA GLU A 38 1.69 -8.51 -13.24
C GLU A 38 1.80 -9.81 -14.03
N LEU A 39 1.61 -9.72 -15.34
CA LEU A 39 1.67 -10.84 -16.27
C LEU A 39 2.49 -10.47 -17.49
N PHE A 40 3.24 -11.42 -18.02
CA PHE A 40 3.91 -11.32 -19.30
C PHE A 40 2.93 -11.57 -20.46
N GLY A 41 3.08 -10.83 -21.55
CA GLY A 41 2.22 -10.82 -22.73
C GLY A 41 1.08 -9.80 -22.65
N LYS A 42 0.39 -9.62 -23.79
CA LYS A 42 -0.87 -8.89 -23.90
C LYS A 42 -2.01 -9.79 -23.44
N VAL A 43 -2.37 -9.67 -22.19
CA VAL A 43 -3.40 -10.49 -21.57
C VAL A 43 -4.75 -9.85 -21.84
N LYS A 44 -5.73 -10.66 -22.27
CA LYS A 44 -7.12 -10.25 -22.49
C LYS A 44 -7.96 -10.52 -21.25
N ASN A 45 -7.83 -11.72 -20.69
CA ASN A 45 -8.62 -12.15 -19.54
C ASN A 45 -7.79 -13.08 -18.64
N VAL A 46 -8.03 -13.00 -17.32
CA VAL A 46 -7.45 -13.89 -16.32
C VAL A 46 -8.52 -14.32 -15.35
N ILE A 47 -8.64 -15.61 -15.13
CA ILE A 47 -9.46 -16.17 -14.05
C ILE A 47 -8.51 -16.76 -13.02
N ILE A 48 -8.61 -16.33 -11.77
CA ILE A 48 -7.81 -16.83 -10.65
C ILE A 48 -8.75 -17.52 -9.67
N GLN A 49 -8.61 -18.84 -9.52
CA GLN A 49 -9.33 -19.58 -8.50
C GLN A 49 -8.38 -19.88 -7.34
N LYS A 50 -8.81 -19.62 -6.12
CA LYS A 50 -8.05 -19.84 -4.90
C LYS A 50 -8.87 -20.70 -3.96
N GLU A 51 -8.36 -21.87 -3.66
CA GLU A 51 -9.00 -22.86 -2.78
C GLU A 51 -8.21 -22.95 -1.48
N ASN A 52 -8.87 -22.69 -0.35
CA ASN A 52 -8.32 -22.89 0.97
C ASN A 52 -8.76 -24.26 1.48
N LEU A 53 -7.84 -25.20 1.51
CA LEU A 53 -8.10 -26.59 1.87
C LEU A 53 -8.36 -26.76 3.37
N LYS A 54 -7.93 -25.80 4.21
CA LYS A 54 -8.11 -25.87 5.65
C LYS A 54 -9.51 -25.44 6.11
N ASN A 55 -10.08 -24.45 5.43
CA ASN A 55 -11.38 -23.87 5.78
C ASN A 55 -12.50 -24.28 4.83
N ASP A 56 -12.19 -25.09 3.81
CA ASP A 56 -13.12 -25.51 2.76
C ASP A 56 -13.85 -24.31 2.12
N ASN A 57 -13.07 -23.29 1.76
CA ASN A 57 -13.59 -22.10 1.09
C ASN A 57 -12.81 -21.76 -0.18
N SER A 58 -13.49 -21.07 -1.09
CA SER A 58 -12.89 -20.62 -2.34
C SER A 58 -13.16 -19.15 -2.60
N GLU A 59 -12.20 -18.52 -3.26
CA GLU A 59 -12.28 -17.16 -3.79
C GLU A 59 -11.95 -17.24 -5.28
N ASN A 60 -12.64 -16.43 -6.09
CA ASN A 60 -12.39 -16.35 -7.52
C ASN A 60 -12.25 -14.88 -7.95
N PHE A 61 -11.23 -14.58 -8.74
CA PHE A 61 -11.00 -13.27 -9.34
C PHE A 61 -11.05 -13.36 -10.85
N ILE A 62 -11.79 -12.47 -11.50
CA ILE A 62 -11.88 -12.39 -12.96
C ILE A 62 -11.40 -11.01 -13.39
N TYR A 63 -10.32 -10.96 -14.16
CA TYR A 63 -9.72 -9.73 -14.68
C TYR A 63 -9.95 -9.64 -16.18
N ASN A 64 -10.48 -8.52 -16.65
CA ASN A 64 -10.61 -8.20 -18.07
C ASN A 64 -9.76 -6.98 -18.39
N PHE A 65 -8.95 -7.08 -19.44
CA PHE A 65 -8.06 -6.01 -19.88
C PHE A 65 -8.36 -5.58 -21.31
N ASP A 66 -8.10 -4.32 -21.64
CA ASP A 66 -8.11 -3.84 -23.03
C ASP A 66 -6.85 -4.29 -23.80
N THR A 67 -6.77 -3.95 -25.08
CA THR A 67 -5.62 -4.28 -25.94
C THR A 67 -4.30 -3.60 -25.53
N ASN A 68 -4.38 -2.58 -24.68
CA ASN A 68 -3.23 -1.86 -24.12
C ASN A 68 -2.80 -2.43 -22.76
N GLY A 69 -3.51 -3.43 -22.23
CA GLY A 69 -3.28 -4.03 -20.92
C GLY A 69 -3.87 -3.24 -19.76
N ASN A 70 -4.72 -2.24 -20.01
CA ASN A 70 -5.41 -1.53 -18.93
C ASN A 70 -6.58 -2.37 -18.40
N PRO A 71 -6.84 -2.39 -17.09
CA PRO A 71 -8.01 -3.05 -16.55
C PRO A 71 -9.28 -2.36 -17.08
N LEU A 72 -10.26 -3.18 -17.48
CA LEU A 72 -11.62 -2.74 -17.79
C LEU A 72 -12.56 -3.11 -16.65
N LYS A 73 -12.40 -4.33 -16.14
CA LYS A 73 -13.26 -4.88 -15.09
C LYS A 73 -12.52 -5.93 -14.28
N ILE A 74 -12.69 -5.88 -12.96
CA ILE A 74 -12.28 -6.95 -12.06
C ILE A 74 -13.52 -7.41 -11.29
N ILE A 75 -13.71 -8.71 -11.16
CA ILE A 75 -14.79 -9.30 -10.35
C ILE A 75 -14.13 -10.16 -9.29
N LYS A 76 -14.41 -9.89 -8.02
CA LYS A 76 -13.99 -10.70 -6.88
C LYS A 76 -15.21 -11.40 -6.32
N ASN A 77 -15.24 -12.72 -6.44
CA ASN A 77 -16.25 -13.58 -5.88
C ASN A 77 -15.68 -14.31 -4.66
N GLY A 78 -16.44 -14.40 -3.59
CA GLY A 78 -16.08 -15.17 -2.40
C GLY A 78 -17.18 -15.17 -1.36
N LEU A 79 -16.88 -15.69 -0.18
CA LEU A 79 -17.78 -15.65 0.96
C LEU A 79 -17.71 -14.29 1.65
N GLY A 80 -18.80 -13.55 1.60
CA GLY A 80 -19.04 -12.34 2.38
C GLY A 80 -19.88 -12.62 3.63
N VAL A 81 -19.99 -11.60 4.48
CA VAL A 81 -20.86 -11.62 5.67
C VAL A 81 -21.92 -10.54 5.49
N ASP A 82 -23.18 -10.94 5.53
CA ASP A 82 -24.28 -10.00 5.74
C ASP A 82 -24.29 -9.59 7.21
N VAL A 83 -23.77 -8.40 7.52
CA VAL A 83 -23.65 -7.93 8.91
C VAL A 83 -25.03 -7.72 9.56
N ILE A 84 -26.04 -7.35 8.77
CA ILE A 84 -27.40 -7.07 9.27
C ILE A 84 -28.08 -8.38 9.64
N ASN A 85 -28.02 -9.37 8.73
CA ASN A 85 -28.66 -10.67 8.94
C ASN A 85 -27.76 -11.67 9.71
N ARG A 86 -26.48 -11.34 9.89
CA ARG A 86 -25.44 -12.18 10.50
C ARG A 86 -25.30 -13.55 9.80
N THR A 87 -25.47 -13.57 8.49
CA THR A 87 -25.38 -14.78 7.66
C THR A 87 -24.21 -14.68 6.68
N LEU A 88 -23.61 -15.82 6.33
CA LEU A 88 -22.70 -15.91 5.19
C LEU A 88 -23.49 -15.77 3.90
N ARG A 89 -22.89 -15.13 2.89
CA ARG A 89 -23.47 -15.02 1.56
C ARG A 89 -22.38 -14.99 0.51
N ASP A 90 -22.71 -15.39 -0.70
CA ASP A 90 -21.84 -15.16 -1.85
C ASP A 90 -21.79 -13.66 -2.13
N GLU A 91 -20.58 -13.13 -2.17
CA GLU A 91 -20.30 -11.73 -2.42
C GLU A 91 -19.55 -11.61 -3.74
N GLY A 92 -20.09 -10.80 -4.65
CA GLY A 92 -19.49 -10.46 -5.93
C GLY A 92 -19.20 -8.98 -5.99
N ILE A 93 -17.95 -8.59 -5.71
CA ILE A 93 -17.50 -7.20 -5.80
C ILE A 93 -17.00 -6.94 -7.22
N HIS A 94 -17.63 -5.97 -7.88
CA HIS A 94 -17.34 -5.56 -9.24
C HIS A 94 -16.59 -4.24 -9.22
N TYR A 95 -15.38 -4.26 -9.75
CA TYR A 95 -14.56 -3.08 -9.97
C TYR A 95 -14.65 -2.73 -11.46
N GLU A 96 -15.08 -1.52 -11.77
CA GLU A 96 -15.15 -1.03 -13.14
C GLU A 96 -14.16 0.09 -13.35
N PHE A 97 -13.45 0.05 -14.47
CA PHE A 97 -12.36 0.97 -14.77
C PHE A 97 -12.56 1.65 -16.11
N LYS A 98 -12.02 2.86 -16.22
CA LYS A 98 -11.86 3.58 -17.49
C LYS A 98 -10.53 4.31 -17.47
N ASN A 99 -9.71 4.10 -18.50
CA ASN A 99 -8.36 4.67 -18.58
C ASN A 99 -7.54 4.43 -17.30
N SER A 100 -7.61 3.20 -16.76
CA SER A 100 -6.93 2.79 -15.52
C SER A 100 -7.35 3.53 -14.25
N LYS A 101 -8.45 4.30 -14.29
CA LYS A 101 -9.09 4.92 -13.13
C LYS A 101 -10.31 4.09 -12.71
N LEU A 102 -10.46 3.87 -11.41
CA LEU A 102 -11.59 3.14 -10.83
C LEU A 102 -12.84 4.03 -10.89
N LEU A 103 -13.88 3.58 -11.58
CA LEU A 103 -15.17 4.27 -11.68
C LEU A 103 -16.18 3.79 -10.65
N SER A 104 -16.10 2.51 -10.28
CA SER A 104 -16.96 1.95 -9.24
C SER A 104 -16.36 0.70 -8.62
N LYS A 105 -16.69 0.48 -7.35
CA LYS A 105 -16.44 -0.75 -6.60
C LYS A 105 -17.77 -1.15 -5.95
N LEU A 106 -18.57 -1.93 -6.66
CA LEU A 106 -19.93 -2.24 -6.24
C LEU A 106 -20.05 -3.72 -5.91
N ASN A 107 -20.59 -4.00 -4.73
CA ASN A 107 -21.07 -5.33 -4.39
C ASN A 107 -22.42 -5.53 -5.10
N LYS A 108 -22.46 -6.45 -6.07
CA LYS A 108 -23.68 -6.72 -6.82
C LYS A 108 -24.61 -7.60 -5.99
N MET A 109 -25.40 -6.97 -5.14
CA MET A 109 -26.46 -7.65 -4.38
C MET A 109 -27.70 -7.93 -5.23
N THR A 110 -28.49 -8.92 -4.83
CA THR A 110 -29.82 -9.22 -5.41
C THR A 110 -30.77 -8.02 -5.36
N SER A 111 -30.56 -7.08 -4.44
CA SER A 111 -31.27 -5.81 -4.41
C SER A 111 -30.35 -4.66 -3.95
N GLY A 112 -29.87 -3.87 -4.90
CA GLY A 112 -29.30 -2.54 -4.65
C GLY A 112 -27.81 -2.34 -4.87
N LEU A 113 -27.41 -1.07 -4.76
CA LEU A 113 -26.05 -0.56 -4.79
C LEU A 113 -25.48 -0.59 -3.37
N ASP A 114 -24.39 -1.33 -3.20
CA ASP A 114 -23.58 -1.36 -1.99
C ASP A 114 -22.12 -1.22 -2.43
N GLY A 115 -21.35 -0.34 -1.78
CA GLY A 115 -19.98 0.00 -2.18
C GLY A 115 -19.82 1.45 -2.67
N GLU A 116 -18.91 1.67 -3.61
CA GLU A 116 -18.38 2.98 -3.96
C GLU A 116 -18.55 3.34 -5.45
N THR A 117 -18.79 4.63 -5.72
CA THR A 117 -18.69 5.20 -7.07
C THR A 117 -17.80 6.43 -7.08
N TYR A 118 -17.13 6.66 -8.21
CA TYR A 118 -16.11 7.68 -8.38
C TYR A 118 -16.37 8.49 -9.64
N GLN A 119 -16.24 9.82 -9.55
CA GLN A 119 -16.36 10.73 -10.68
C GLN A 119 -15.09 11.56 -10.80
N TYR A 120 -14.67 11.77 -12.05
CA TYR A 120 -13.45 12.49 -12.39
C TYR A 120 -13.76 13.68 -13.27
N ASP A 121 -12.96 14.74 -13.17
CA ASP A 121 -12.97 15.84 -14.12
C ASP A 121 -12.24 15.48 -15.44
N ASP A 122 -12.14 16.45 -16.35
CA ASP A 122 -11.48 16.28 -17.65
C ASP A 122 -9.96 16.03 -17.54
N ASN A 123 -9.36 16.41 -16.41
CA ASN A 123 -7.94 16.17 -16.09
C ASN A 123 -7.72 14.84 -15.34
N TRP A 124 -8.78 14.04 -15.15
CA TRP A 124 -8.78 12.79 -14.39
C TRP A 124 -8.44 12.95 -12.90
N ASN A 125 -8.76 14.11 -12.32
CA ASN A 125 -8.76 14.30 -10.87
C ASN A 125 -10.04 13.73 -10.27
N LEU A 126 -9.95 13.00 -9.16
CA LEU A 126 -11.13 12.47 -8.45
C LEU A 126 -11.87 13.63 -7.78
N VAL A 127 -13.01 14.03 -8.33
CA VAL A 127 -13.79 15.16 -7.81
C VAL A 127 -14.93 14.74 -6.89
N LEU A 128 -15.39 13.49 -6.99
CA LEU A 128 -16.49 12.98 -6.20
C LEU A 128 -16.35 11.48 -5.92
N GLU A 129 -16.47 11.10 -4.66
CA GLU A 129 -16.59 9.72 -4.20
C GLU A 129 -17.89 9.58 -3.40
N LYS A 130 -18.66 8.53 -3.69
CA LYS A 130 -19.91 8.23 -2.99
C LYS A 130 -19.90 6.82 -2.46
N HIS A 131 -20.33 6.64 -1.21
CA HIS A 131 -20.47 5.34 -0.57
C HIS A 131 -21.95 5.03 -0.34
N TYR A 132 -22.37 3.86 -0.79
CA TYR A 132 -23.73 3.36 -0.67
C TYR A 132 -23.75 2.14 0.25
N ILE A 133 -24.80 2.02 1.05
CA ILE A 133 -25.15 0.81 1.80
C ILE A 133 -26.62 0.54 1.53
N ASN A 134 -26.95 -0.61 0.94
CA ASN A 134 -28.33 -1.00 0.60
C ASN A 134 -29.11 0.08 -0.20
N ASN A 135 -28.51 0.64 -1.26
CA ASN A 135 -28.99 1.80 -2.05
C ASN A 135 -29.05 3.15 -1.31
N THR A 136 -28.69 3.22 -0.04
CA THR A 136 -28.68 4.48 0.70
C THR A 136 -27.31 5.11 0.60
N LEU A 137 -27.22 6.34 0.10
CA LEU A 137 -26.00 7.13 0.12
C LEU A 137 -25.67 7.52 1.56
N VAL A 138 -24.60 6.96 2.13
CA VAL A 138 -24.24 7.15 3.55
C VAL A 138 -23.11 8.14 3.76
N LYS A 139 -22.26 8.32 2.74
CA LYS A 139 -21.10 9.22 2.76
C LYS A 139 -20.81 9.71 1.34
N GLU A 140 -20.44 10.98 1.24
CA GLU A 140 -19.94 11.60 0.01
C GLU A 140 -18.67 12.39 0.32
N ILE A 141 -17.66 12.31 -0.55
CA ILE A 141 -16.45 13.12 -0.48
C ILE A 141 -16.38 13.91 -1.78
N SER A 142 -16.37 15.23 -1.67
CA SER A 142 -16.14 16.15 -2.79
C SER A 142 -14.75 16.75 -2.70
N GLN A 143 -14.07 16.92 -3.84
CA GLN A 143 -12.74 17.49 -3.91
C GLN A 143 -12.69 18.59 -4.97
N GLU A 144 -12.02 19.69 -4.63
CA GLU A 144 -11.72 20.79 -5.54
C GLU A 144 -10.20 20.83 -5.76
N PHE A 145 -9.78 21.14 -6.98
CA PHE A 145 -8.38 21.18 -7.39
C PHE A 145 -7.99 22.60 -7.81
N ASP A 146 -6.73 22.97 -7.56
CA ASP A 146 -6.18 24.22 -8.07
C ASP A 146 -5.81 24.12 -9.56
N ASN A 147 -5.27 25.20 -10.10
CA ASN A 147 -4.84 25.28 -11.51
C ASN A 147 -3.64 24.38 -11.85
N GLU A 148 -2.97 23.80 -10.86
CA GLU A 148 -1.88 22.83 -11.02
C GLU A 148 -2.36 21.39 -10.80
N ASN A 149 -3.68 21.16 -10.73
CA ASN A 149 -4.31 19.86 -10.44
C ASN A 149 -3.93 19.27 -9.07
N ARG A 150 -3.61 20.13 -8.10
CA ARG A 150 -3.40 19.71 -6.70
C ARG A 150 -4.70 19.88 -5.92
N THR A 151 -4.97 19.00 -4.97
CA THR A 151 -6.16 19.11 -4.11
C THR A 151 -6.09 20.43 -3.33
N ALA A 152 -7.02 21.34 -3.58
CA ALA A 152 -7.12 22.60 -2.86
C ALA A 152 -8.05 22.48 -1.65
N LYS A 153 -9.10 21.65 -1.77
CA LYS A 153 -10.13 21.48 -0.75
C LYS A 153 -10.79 20.12 -0.85
N ARG A 154 -11.17 19.57 0.29
CA ARG A 154 -11.93 18.31 0.41
C ARG A 154 -13.07 18.49 1.41
N ILE A 155 -14.27 18.07 1.04
CA ILE A 155 -15.47 18.15 1.89
C ILE A 155 -16.02 16.76 2.08
N VAL A 156 -16.18 16.34 3.34
CA VAL A 156 -16.79 15.06 3.70
C VAL A 156 -18.21 15.30 4.20
N TYR A 157 -19.18 14.68 3.55
CA TYR A 157 -20.57 14.62 3.97
C TYR A 157 -20.86 13.25 4.60
N LEU A 158 -21.53 13.23 5.75
CA LEU A 158 -21.97 12.00 6.42
C LEU A 158 -23.48 12.02 6.67
N TYR A 159 -24.21 11.33 5.80
CA TYR A 159 -25.67 11.19 5.84
C TYR A 159 -26.09 10.18 6.91
N GLY A 160 -25.38 9.06 7.02
CA GLY A 160 -25.75 7.94 7.89
C GLY A 160 -26.83 7.03 7.28
N GLY A 161 -26.97 5.81 7.83
CA GLY A 161 -27.84 4.77 7.24
C GLY A 161 -29.36 5.04 7.31
N TYR A 162 -29.78 6.04 8.09
CA TYR A 162 -31.18 6.42 8.28
C TYR A 162 -31.45 7.88 7.86
N SER A 163 -30.57 8.46 7.04
CA SER A 163 -30.72 9.83 6.56
C SER A 163 -31.99 10.01 5.74
N ASP A 164 -32.63 11.17 5.86
CA ASP A 164 -33.66 11.65 4.94
C ASP A 164 -33.09 12.37 3.71
N TYR A 165 -31.75 12.42 3.59
CA TYR A 165 -31.08 13.06 2.47
C TYR A 165 -31.52 12.45 1.14
N ASN A 166 -31.98 13.32 0.23
CA ASN A 166 -32.40 12.94 -1.09
C ASN A 166 -31.37 13.38 -2.13
N GLU A 167 -30.64 12.41 -2.68
CA GLU A 167 -29.61 12.65 -3.69
C GLU A 167 -30.16 13.35 -4.95
N LYS A 168 -31.47 13.23 -5.25
CA LYS A 168 -32.04 13.88 -6.44
C LYS A 168 -32.31 15.37 -6.23
N THR A 169 -32.74 15.77 -5.03
CA THR A 169 -33.06 17.19 -4.75
C THR A 169 -31.86 17.95 -4.18
N GLN A 170 -30.93 17.25 -3.51
CA GLN A 170 -29.78 17.82 -2.80
C GLN A 170 -30.17 18.84 -1.72
N GLU A 171 -31.44 18.88 -1.31
CA GLU A 171 -31.96 19.82 -0.32
C GLU A 171 -31.33 19.54 1.05
N GLY A 172 -30.84 20.59 1.71
CA GLY A 172 -30.25 20.49 3.05
C GLY A 172 -28.91 19.76 3.12
N LYS A 173 -28.22 19.54 1.99
CA LYS A 173 -26.93 18.82 1.92
C LYS A 173 -25.88 19.40 2.86
N GLU A 174 -25.85 20.71 3.02
CA GLU A 174 -24.93 21.45 3.88
C GLU A 174 -25.05 21.05 5.36
N ASN A 175 -26.22 20.58 5.80
CA ASN A 175 -26.44 20.09 7.17
C ASN A 175 -25.70 18.77 7.44
N TYR A 176 -25.23 18.10 6.40
CA TYR A 176 -24.52 16.83 6.47
C TYR A 176 -23.00 16.98 6.38
N ILE A 177 -22.47 18.20 6.26
CA ILE A 177 -21.01 18.41 6.25
C ILE A 177 -20.46 17.95 7.60
N TYR A 178 -19.54 16.99 7.54
CA TYR A 178 -18.84 16.44 8.68
C TYR A 178 -17.49 17.13 8.88
N GLU A 179 -16.75 17.28 7.79
CA GLU A 179 -15.37 17.75 7.79
C GLU A 179 -15.07 18.55 6.52
N ILE A 180 -14.31 19.63 6.67
CA ILE A 180 -13.76 20.41 5.55
C ILE A 180 -12.25 20.48 5.72
N GLU A 181 -11.53 20.01 4.72
CA GLU A 181 -10.08 20.08 4.63
C GLU A 181 -9.69 21.12 3.57
N ASN A 182 -8.69 21.95 3.88
CA ASN A 182 -8.10 22.90 2.94
C ASN A 182 -6.58 22.71 2.90
N TYR A 183 -5.99 22.85 1.72
CA TYR A 183 -4.57 22.58 1.48
C TYR A 183 -3.87 23.82 0.95
N GLN A 184 -2.62 24.04 1.36
CA GLN A 184 -1.80 25.16 0.92
C GLN A 184 -0.43 24.66 0.48
N TYR A 185 0.02 25.17 -0.68
CA TYR A 185 1.27 24.78 -1.32
C TYR A 185 2.22 25.98 -1.41
N ASP A 186 3.53 25.72 -1.35
CA ASP A 186 4.53 26.72 -1.71
C ASP A 186 4.69 26.84 -3.24
N SER A 187 5.59 27.72 -3.69
CA SER A 187 5.87 27.94 -5.11
C SER A 187 6.55 26.75 -5.82
N ASP A 188 7.15 25.84 -5.06
CA ASP A 188 7.78 24.63 -5.58
C ASP A 188 6.77 23.46 -5.62
N GLY A 189 5.54 23.70 -5.17
CA GLY A 189 4.43 22.75 -5.16
C GLY A 189 4.42 21.80 -3.95
N ASN A 190 5.19 22.07 -2.91
CA ASN A 190 5.18 21.28 -1.69
C ASN A 190 3.98 21.64 -0.81
N LEU A 191 3.31 20.63 -0.23
CA LEU A 191 2.22 20.83 0.72
C LEU A 191 2.77 21.39 2.04
N THR A 192 2.60 22.69 2.28
CA THR A 192 3.08 23.38 3.48
C THR A 192 2.09 23.34 4.64
N LYS A 193 0.78 23.26 4.35
CA LYS A 193 -0.26 23.27 5.39
C LYS A 193 -1.51 22.52 4.95
N GLU A 194 -2.06 21.76 5.87
CA GLU A 194 -3.38 21.13 5.80
C GLU A 194 -4.23 21.65 6.98
N THR A 195 -5.45 22.08 6.71
CA THR A 195 -6.41 22.55 7.73
C THR A 195 -7.67 21.71 7.68
N SER A 196 -7.90 20.87 8.69
CA SER A 196 -9.15 20.11 8.86
C SER A 196 -10.06 20.81 9.87
N HIS A 197 -11.30 21.07 9.48
CA HIS A 197 -12.37 21.54 10.35
C HIS A 197 -13.40 20.45 10.55
N ASN A 198 -13.42 19.85 11.75
CA ASN A 198 -14.44 18.88 12.14
C ASN A 198 -15.65 19.60 12.72
N LEU A 199 -16.73 19.71 11.96
CA LEU A 199 -17.92 20.48 12.34
C LEU A 199 -18.69 19.85 13.51
N ARG A 200 -18.67 18.52 13.63
CA ARG A 200 -19.39 17.82 14.72
C ARG A 200 -18.69 17.96 16.07
N LYS A 201 -17.36 17.93 16.08
CA LYS A 201 -16.55 18.07 17.30
C LYS A 201 -16.13 19.51 17.56
N ASN A 202 -16.44 20.44 16.65
CA ASN A 202 -16.14 21.86 16.73
C ASN A 202 -14.67 22.14 17.05
N PHE A 203 -13.76 21.52 16.30
CA PHE A 203 -12.34 21.83 16.36
C PHE A 203 -11.74 21.95 14.96
N ILE A 204 -10.70 22.77 14.88
CA ILE A 204 -9.87 22.91 13.69
C ILE A 204 -8.48 22.39 14.03
N GLU A 205 -7.97 21.47 13.23
CA GLU A 205 -6.60 21.01 13.27
C GLU A 205 -5.84 21.59 12.09
N GLU A 206 -4.65 22.12 12.36
CA GLU A 206 -3.73 22.54 11.30
C GLU A 206 -2.46 21.70 11.40
N ARG A 207 -2.11 21.01 10.32
CA ARG A 207 -0.83 20.31 10.16
C ARG A 207 0.06 21.14 9.26
N ILE A 208 1.31 21.34 9.66
CA ILE A 208 2.25 22.23 9.00
C ILE A 208 3.55 21.47 8.73
N PHE A 209 4.05 21.61 7.51
CA PHE A 209 5.24 20.94 7.00
C PHE A 209 6.28 21.98 6.59
N LYS A 210 7.55 21.71 6.88
CA LYS A 210 8.68 22.51 6.41
C LYS A 210 9.59 21.64 5.57
N PHE A 211 10.15 22.25 4.52
CA PHE A 211 10.96 21.56 3.52
C PHE A 211 12.37 22.14 3.46
N ASP A 212 13.34 21.32 3.07
CA ASP A 212 14.65 21.80 2.62
C ASP A 212 14.61 22.24 1.14
N LEU A 213 15.74 22.74 0.64
CA LEU A 213 15.87 23.20 -0.76
C LEU A 213 15.75 22.08 -1.81
N LYS A 214 15.75 20.81 -1.41
CA LYS A 214 15.56 19.66 -2.29
C LYS A 214 14.11 19.16 -2.27
N GLY A 215 13.22 19.81 -1.51
CA GLY A 215 11.84 19.39 -1.33
C GLY A 215 11.66 18.24 -0.32
N ASN A 216 12.64 17.96 0.53
CA ASN A 216 12.48 16.96 1.59
C ASN A 216 11.81 17.59 2.82
N ILE A 217 10.84 16.91 3.44
CA ILE A 217 10.23 17.36 4.70
C ILE A 217 11.28 17.29 5.82
N ILE A 218 11.65 18.42 6.42
CA ILE A 218 12.60 18.48 7.54
C ILE A 218 11.92 18.61 8.91
N GLU A 219 10.66 19.06 8.93
CA GLU A 219 9.87 19.23 10.14
C GLU A 219 8.38 19.03 9.84
N GLU A 220 7.69 18.31 10.72
CA GLU A 220 6.23 18.19 10.73
C GLU A 220 5.71 18.56 12.13
N GLY A 221 4.64 19.33 12.18
CA GLY A 221 3.96 19.62 13.44
C GLY A 221 2.49 19.93 13.26
N GLN A 222 1.81 20.17 14.38
CA GLN A 222 0.38 20.46 14.37
C GLN A 222 -0.03 21.48 15.43
N CYS A 223 -1.22 22.05 15.27
CA CYS A 223 -1.93 22.77 16.31
C CYS A 223 -3.42 22.44 16.27
N MET A 224 -4.10 22.64 17.39
CA MET A 224 -5.54 22.46 17.49
C MET A 224 -6.18 23.75 18.02
N LYS A 225 -7.28 24.16 17.39
CA LYS A 225 -8.17 25.25 17.81
C LYS A 225 -9.49 24.63 18.23
N SER A 226 -9.94 24.90 19.45
CA SER A 226 -11.25 24.44 19.94
C SER A 226 -11.85 25.47 20.92
N ASN A 227 -13.17 25.42 21.11
CA ASN A 227 -13.88 26.16 22.15
C ASN A 227 -13.60 27.68 22.16
N GLY A 228 -13.57 28.31 20.99
CA GLY A 228 -13.36 29.76 20.87
C GLY A 228 -11.89 30.21 20.96
N ASN A 229 -10.93 29.31 21.19
CA ASN A 229 -9.52 29.62 21.04
C ASN A 229 -9.16 29.69 19.55
N THR A 230 -8.89 30.90 19.05
CA THR A 230 -8.53 31.16 17.66
C THR A 230 -7.03 31.04 17.40
N GLU A 231 -6.20 31.00 18.45
CA GLU A 231 -4.75 30.97 18.31
C GLU A 231 -4.23 29.57 17.99
N CYS A 232 -3.71 29.39 16.78
CA CYS A 232 -2.86 28.24 16.45
C CYS A 232 -1.45 28.49 16.99
N LYS A 233 -1.12 27.88 18.13
CA LYS A 233 0.28 27.77 18.55
C LYS A 233 0.87 26.50 17.95
N TYR A 234 1.59 26.65 16.84
CA TYR A 234 2.29 25.55 16.17
C TYR A 234 3.19 24.78 17.14
N LYS A 235 3.11 23.45 17.11
CA LYS A 235 3.97 22.55 17.88
C LYS A 235 4.67 21.59 16.93
N PRO A 236 5.99 21.71 16.73
CA PRO A 236 6.73 20.73 15.97
C PRO A 236 6.68 19.38 16.70
N LEU A 237 6.37 18.32 15.96
CA LEU A 237 6.24 16.97 16.50
C LEU A 237 7.43 16.10 16.08
N PHE A 238 7.83 16.21 14.82
CA PHE A 238 8.87 15.38 14.22
C PHE A 238 9.86 16.21 13.42
N GLY A 239 11.12 15.78 13.44
CA GLY A 239 12.16 16.26 12.53
C GLY A 239 12.79 15.11 11.75
N PHE A 240 13.38 15.45 10.60
CA PHE A 240 13.94 14.48 9.66
C PHE A 240 15.30 14.96 9.14
N GLU A 241 16.23 14.02 8.95
CA GLU A 241 17.53 14.27 8.33
C GLU A 241 17.74 13.34 7.14
N TYR A 242 18.45 13.84 6.13
CA TYR A 242 18.68 13.16 4.87
C TYR A 242 20.17 13.15 4.51
N ASP A 243 20.61 12.12 3.79
CA ASP A 243 21.93 12.12 3.16
C ASP A 243 21.95 12.92 1.84
N ASN A 244 23.10 12.91 1.16
CA ASN A 244 23.25 13.64 -0.09
C ASN A 244 22.43 13.07 -1.26
N GLN A 245 21.98 11.82 -1.19
CA GLN A 245 21.03 11.20 -2.14
C GLN A 245 19.56 11.41 -1.73
N SER A 246 19.27 12.28 -0.75
CA SER A 246 17.91 12.53 -0.23
C SER A 246 17.26 11.27 0.37
N ARG A 247 18.04 10.34 0.91
CA ARG A 247 17.52 9.20 1.68
C ARG A 247 17.42 9.62 3.14
N GLN A 248 16.27 9.34 3.78
CA GLN A 248 16.06 9.66 5.19
C GLN A 248 17.02 8.82 6.06
N VAL A 249 17.98 9.47 6.71
CA VAL A 249 18.94 8.82 7.61
C VAL A 249 18.52 8.90 9.07
N ARG A 250 17.63 9.85 9.41
CA ARG A 250 17.10 9.99 10.77
C ARG A 250 15.67 10.51 10.78
N LYS A 251 14.89 10.03 11.75
CA LYS A 251 13.61 10.60 12.17
C LYS A 251 13.63 10.76 13.69
N PHE A 252 13.30 11.93 14.22
CA PHE A 252 13.36 12.20 15.65
C PHE A 252 12.11 12.96 16.13
N GLN A 253 11.84 12.89 17.43
CA GLN A 253 10.68 13.53 18.04
C GLN A 253 11.07 14.85 18.71
N LEU A 254 10.46 15.94 18.26
CA LEU A 254 10.65 17.30 18.79
C LEU A 254 9.72 17.58 19.99
N ALA A 255 8.51 17.00 19.97
CA ALA A 255 7.60 17.04 21.10
C ALA A 255 7.95 15.96 22.13
N GLN A 256 7.55 16.16 23.38
CA GLN A 256 7.68 15.16 24.43
C GLN A 256 6.49 14.20 24.40
N PHE A 257 6.76 12.93 24.13
CA PHE A 257 5.79 11.83 24.16
C PHE A 257 6.01 10.98 25.41
N SER A 258 4.91 10.44 25.94
CA SER A 258 4.94 9.51 27.08
C SER A 258 4.87 8.07 26.57
N PRO A 259 5.67 7.13 27.09
CA PRO A 259 6.59 7.29 28.22
C PRO A 259 7.98 7.83 27.86
N HIS A 260 8.32 7.89 26.58
CA HIS A 260 9.61 8.39 26.08
C HIS A 260 9.46 8.88 24.64
N ASN A 261 10.44 9.65 24.20
CA ASN A 261 10.64 9.93 22.79
C ASN A 261 11.31 8.74 22.08
N THR A 262 11.19 8.68 20.76
CA THR A 262 11.81 7.68 19.91
C THR A 262 12.53 8.35 18.74
N ASP A 263 13.84 8.19 18.71
CA ASP A 263 14.67 8.55 17.56
C ASP A 263 14.95 7.30 16.74
N GLN A 264 14.91 7.42 15.43
CA GLN A 264 15.15 6.34 14.49
C GLN A 264 16.30 6.74 13.57
N VAL A 265 17.29 5.85 13.43
CA VAL A 265 18.44 6.02 12.55
C VAL A 265 18.48 4.89 11.54
N TYR A 266 18.78 5.20 10.29
CA TYR A 266 18.80 4.25 9.19
C TYR A 266 20.17 4.23 8.50
N LYS A 267 20.59 3.05 8.06
CA LYS A 267 21.77 2.90 7.18
C LYS A 267 21.39 2.21 5.89
N TYR A 268 22.08 2.59 4.84
CA TYR A 268 21.85 2.11 3.48
C TYR A 268 23.14 1.51 2.89
N ASP A 269 23.00 0.52 2.02
CA ASP A 269 24.09 0.06 1.18
C ASP A 269 24.34 1.00 -0.02
N SER A 270 25.29 0.63 -0.88
CA SER A 270 25.61 1.39 -2.09
C SER A 270 24.50 1.38 -3.15
N ASN A 271 23.59 0.40 -3.09
CA ASN A 271 22.46 0.27 -4.01
C ASN A 271 21.23 1.03 -3.50
N GLY A 272 21.30 1.64 -2.31
CA GLY A 272 20.18 2.36 -1.70
C GLY A 272 19.22 1.48 -0.91
N ASN A 273 19.54 0.19 -0.68
CA ASN A 273 18.74 -0.66 0.18
C ASN A 273 19.02 -0.32 1.64
N LYS A 274 17.97 -0.19 2.46
CA LYS A 274 18.11 0.01 3.91
C LYS A 274 18.62 -1.28 4.55
N ILE A 275 19.84 -1.28 5.07
CA ILE A 275 20.49 -2.45 5.68
C ILE A 275 20.40 -2.47 7.21
N GLU A 276 20.08 -1.34 7.84
CA GLU A 276 19.95 -1.26 9.29
C GLU A 276 18.93 -0.20 9.71
N SER A 277 18.21 -0.46 10.80
CA SER A 277 17.30 0.47 11.46
C SER A 277 17.47 0.37 12.98
N ILE A 278 17.80 1.47 13.64
CA ILE A 278 18.02 1.54 15.10
C ILE A 278 17.01 2.52 15.69
N GLY A 279 16.27 2.10 16.72
CA GLY A 279 15.37 2.94 17.49
C GLY A 279 15.93 3.22 18.88
N TYR A 280 16.06 4.48 19.26
CA TYR A 280 16.51 4.92 20.57
C TYR A 280 15.32 5.45 21.38
N TYR A 281 15.16 4.95 22.60
CA TYR A 281 14.22 5.47 23.59
C TYR A 281 14.88 6.54 24.43
N ILE A 282 14.32 7.75 24.35
CA ILE A 282 14.84 8.95 24.99
C ILE A 282 13.89 9.32 26.12
N TYR A 283 14.29 8.99 27.35
CA TYR A 283 13.57 9.36 28.55
C TYR A 283 14.10 10.69 29.08
N PRO A 284 13.24 11.54 29.69
CA PRO A 284 13.73 12.69 30.44
C PRO A 284 14.74 12.25 31.50
N ASN A 285 15.90 12.91 31.54
CA ASN A 285 16.96 12.69 32.53
C ASN A 285 17.62 11.29 32.50
N LYS A 286 17.60 10.59 31.36
CA LYS A 286 18.36 9.34 31.17
C LYS A 286 19.10 9.39 29.84
N GLU A 287 20.21 8.66 29.79
CA GLU A 287 20.89 8.39 28.51
C GLU A 287 19.95 7.65 27.55
N PRO A 288 20.01 7.94 26.23
CA PRO A 288 19.26 7.20 25.23
C PRO A 288 19.58 5.70 25.27
N ILE A 289 18.53 4.86 25.23
CA ILE A 289 18.67 3.40 25.23
C ILE A 289 18.24 2.86 23.87
N ILE A 290 18.97 1.91 23.30
CA ILE A 290 18.50 1.24 22.08
C ILE A 290 17.27 0.39 22.42
N GLY A 291 16.10 0.84 21.98
CA GLY A 291 14.85 0.10 22.10
C GLY A 291 14.80 -1.08 21.13
N TYR A 292 15.26 -0.87 19.90
CA TYR A 292 15.35 -1.93 18.90
C TYR A 292 16.47 -1.71 17.89
N GLN A 293 16.90 -2.80 17.26
CA GLN A 293 17.81 -2.79 16.14
C GLN A 293 17.42 -3.90 15.16
N PHE A 294 17.19 -3.52 13.91
CA PHE A 294 16.93 -4.45 12.81
C PHE A 294 18.05 -4.40 11.78
N LYS A 295 18.41 -5.55 11.22
CA LYS A 295 19.34 -5.68 10.09
C LYS A 295 18.70 -6.42 8.95
N TYR A 296 19.04 -6.03 7.73
CA TYR A 296 18.44 -6.55 6.51
C TYR A 296 19.52 -7.01 5.53
N GLU A 297 19.27 -8.12 4.86
CA GLU A 297 20.09 -8.63 3.75
C GLU A 297 19.22 -8.72 2.49
N TYR A 298 19.85 -8.50 1.34
CA TYR A 298 19.21 -8.44 0.03
C TYR A 298 19.95 -9.32 -0.97
N ASN A 299 19.24 -9.84 -1.97
CA ASN A 299 19.89 -10.45 -3.14
C ASN A 299 20.37 -9.39 -4.14
N GLU A 300 21.03 -9.83 -5.21
CA GLU A 300 21.57 -8.96 -6.27
C GLU A 300 20.50 -8.14 -7.01
N LEU A 301 19.23 -8.56 -6.94
CA LEU A 301 18.09 -7.89 -7.56
C LEU A 301 17.38 -6.92 -6.60
N GLY A 302 17.93 -6.71 -5.40
CA GLY A 302 17.36 -5.81 -4.39
C GLY A 302 16.18 -6.40 -3.60
N ASN A 303 15.89 -7.69 -3.74
CA ASN A 303 14.85 -8.35 -2.95
C ASN A 303 15.38 -8.73 -1.57
N LYS A 304 14.65 -8.37 -0.51
CA LYS A 304 15.02 -8.69 0.88
C LYS A 304 15.02 -10.20 1.08
N THR A 305 16.17 -10.77 1.42
CA THR A 305 16.35 -12.22 1.66
C THR A 305 16.39 -12.57 3.13
N LYS A 306 16.72 -11.60 3.99
CA LYS A 306 16.78 -11.81 5.43
C LYS A 306 16.45 -10.55 6.20
N ASP A 307 15.79 -10.75 7.33
CA ASP A 307 15.40 -9.69 8.24
C ASP A 307 15.60 -10.14 9.69
N ILE A 308 16.47 -9.47 10.44
CA ILE A 308 16.93 -9.89 11.77
C ILE A 308 16.62 -8.80 12.81
N GLU A 309 15.94 -9.16 13.89
CA GLU A 309 15.77 -8.32 15.08
C GLU A 309 16.91 -8.56 16.09
N VAL A 310 18.00 -7.81 15.93
CA VAL A 310 19.20 -7.91 16.78
C VAL A 310 18.90 -7.49 18.22
N ILE A 311 18.19 -6.38 18.39
CA ILE A 311 17.76 -5.85 19.70
C ILE A 311 16.25 -5.63 19.65
N GLY A 312 15.56 -5.95 20.74
CA GLY A 312 14.12 -5.78 20.89
C GLY A 312 13.41 -7.09 21.26
N LYS A 313 12.08 -7.03 21.36
CA LYS A 313 11.18 -8.21 21.49
C LYS A 313 9.85 -7.97 20.77
N TYR A 314 9.87 -7.39 19.58
CA TYR A 314 8.67 -6.85 18.91
C TYR A 314 8.02 -7.83 17.94
N ARG A 315 8.79 -8.76 17.38
CA ARG A 315 8.32 -9.73 16.40
C ARG A 315 7.58 -10.91 17.04
N ARG A 316 6.38 -11.16 16.54
CA ARG A 316 5.56 -12.32 16.89
C ARG A 316 4.75 -12.84 15.71
N LEU A 317 4.54 -14.14 15.67
CA LEU A 317 3.54 -14.83 14.84
C LEU A 317 2.54 -15.46 15.79
N GLY A 318 1.34 -14.90 15.86
CA GLY A 318 0.39 -15.22 16.93
C GLY A 318 1.01 -14.91 18.30
N PHE A 319 1.22 -15.94 19.10
CA PHE A 319 1.84 -15.83 20.44
C PHE A 319 3.34 -16.17 20.46
N GLU A 320 3.89 -16.71 19.38
CA GLU A 320 5.29 -17.15 19.32
C GLU A 320 6.19 -16.01 18.84
N LYS A 321 7.34 -15.83 19.50
CA LYS A 321 8.32 -14.80 19.14
C LYS A 321 9.35 -15.36 18.16
N TYR A 322 9.74 -14.55 17.19
CA TYR A 322 10.83 -14.86 16.27
C TYR A 322 11.80 -13.70 16.18
N LYS A 323 13.03 -13.98 15.76
CA LYS A 323 14.10 -12.99 15.56
C LYS A 323 14.43 -12.81 14.10
N THR A 324 14.40 -13.89 13.33
CA THR A 324 14.83 -13.87 11.92
C THR A 324 13.69 -14.29 11.01
N GLU A 325 13.47 -13.54 9.93
CA GLU A 325 12.70 -13.98 8.76
C GLU A 325 13.67 -14.21 7.61
N ILE A 326 13.63 -15.39 7.00
CA ILE A 326 14.37 -15.73 5.78
C ILE A 326 13.37 -15.82 4.63
N THR A 327 13.68 -15.15 3.52
CA THR A 327 12.89 -15.22 2.29
C THR A 327 13.76 -15.68 1.13
N LYS A 328 13.31 -16.68 0.38
CA LYS A 328 13.96 -17.10 -0.87
C LYS A 328 13.02 -16.89 -2.03
N TYR A 329 13.60 -16.58 -3.17
CA TYR A 329 12.90 -16.31 -4.42
C TYR A 329 13.30 -17.33 -5.47
N ASP A 330 12.40 -17.61 -6.40
CA ASP A 330 12.76 -18.35 -7.61
C ASP A 330 13.37 -17.42 -8.69
N LYS A 331 13.64 -17.98 -9.87
CA LYS A 331 14.24 -17.23 -10.99
C LYS A 331 13.36 -16.09 -11.52
N TYR A 332 12.04 -16.14 -11.29
CA TYR A 332 11.10 -15.10 -11.69
C TYR A 332 10.80 -14.10 -10.57
N GLN A 333 11.59 -14.15 -9.48
CA GLN A 333 11.41 -13.32 -8.29
C GLN A 333 10.10 -13.57 -7.53
N ASN A 334 9.46 -14.74 -7.73
CA ASN A 334 8.36 -15.16 -6.87
C ASN A 334 8.91 -15.70 -5.55
N ILE A 335 8.27 -15.35 -4.43
CA ILE A 335 8.64 -15.88 -3.11
C ILE A 335 8.38 -17.39 -3.11
N LYS A 336 9.44 -18.17 -2.95
CA LYS A 336 9.40 -19.65 -2.88
C LYS A 336 9.42 -20.17 -1.45
N LEU A 337 10.03 -19.42 -0.53
CA LEU A 337 10.16 -19.80 0.87
C LEU A 337 10.03 -18.57 1.76
N LYS A 338 9.29 -18.72 2.85
CA LYS A 338 9.42 -17.88 4.05
C LYS A 338 9.64 -18.76 5.27
N GLU A 339 10.63 -18.44 6.06
CA GLU A 339 10.96 -19.17 7.29
C GLU A 339 11.17 -18.20 8.45
N TYR A 340 10.57 -18.51 9.59
CA TYR A 340 10.58 -17.67 10.78
C TYR A 340 11.29 -18.40 11.91
N LEU A 341 12.41 -17.84 12.38
CA LEU A 341 13.30 -18.48 13.33
C LEU A 341 13.31 -17.75 14.67
N THR A 342 13.33 -18.51 15.77
CA THR A 342 13.60 -18.00 17.12
C THR A 342 15.01 -17.45 17.26
N GLU A 343 15.34 -16.93 18.44
CA GLU A 343 16.70 -16.51 18.79
C GLU A 343 17.70 -17.69 18.78
N SER A 344 17.27 -18.91 19.11
CA SER A 344 18.09 -20.12 19.03
C SER A 344 18.25 -20.66 17.61
N GLY A 345 17.56 -20.08 16.62
CA GLY A 345 17.57 -20.54 15.24
C GLY A 345 16.56 -21.66 14.95
N GLU A 346 15.66 -21.97 15.88
CA GLU A 346 14.59 -22.96 15.66
C GLU A 346 13.47 -22.37 14.81
N SER A 347 12.97 -23.13 13.83
CA SER A 347 11.82 -22.69 13.04
C SER A 347 10.52 -22.78 13.85
N ILE A 348 9.74 -21.70 13.80
CA ILE A 348 8.37 -21.66 14.33
C ILE A 348 7.32 -21.72 13.22
N LYS A 349 7.70 -21.37 11.99
CA LYS A 349 6.83 -21.42 10.82
C LYS A 349 7.67 -21.46 9.55
N VAL A 350 7.33 -22.39 8.68
CA VAL A 350 7.85 -22.51 7.31
C VAL A 350 6.67 -22.41 6.36
N VAL A 351 6.80 -21.57 5.34
CA VAL A 351 5.84 -21.46 4.23
C VAL A 351 6.59 -21.69 2.93
N VAL A 352 6.19 -22.72 2.18
CA VAL A 352 6.76 -23.05 0.87
C VAL A 352 5.73 -22.80 -0.21
N TYR A 353 6.19 -22.23 -1.32
CA TYR A 353 5.38 -22.06 -2.51
C TYR A 353 5.98 -22.86 -3.66
N ASN A 354 5.17 -23.70 -4.30
CA ASN A 354 5.50 -24.36 -5.55
C ASN A 354 4.72 -23.70 -6.69
N PHE A 355 5.35 -23.54 -7.85
CA PHE A 355 4.76 -22.85 -8.98
C PHE A 355 4.92 -23.66 -10.26
N ASP A 356 3.84 -23.74 -11.04
CA ASP A 356 3.86 -24.17 -12.44
C ASP A 356 3.67 -22.97 -13.34
N TYR A 357 4.34 -22.97 -14.49
CA TYR A 357 4.41 -21.82 -15.40
C TYR A 357 3.90 -22.17 -16.79
N ASP A 358 3.31 -21.19 -17.47
CA ASP A 358 3.06 -21.28 -18.90
C ASP A 358 4.32 -20.95 -19.73
N LYS A 359 4.17 -20.95 -21.05
CA LYS A 359 5.27 -20.70 -21.99
C LYS A 359 5.81 -19.27 -21.96
N LEU A 360 5.04 -18.32 -21.43
CA LEU A 360 5.45 -16.91 -21.31
C LEU A 360 6.08 -16.61 -19.96
N GLY A 361 6.13 -17.59 -19.04
CA GLY A 361 6.71 -17.42 -17.71
C GLY A 361 5.73 -16.88 -16.68
N ASN A 362 4.43 -16.86 -16.98
CA ASN A 362 3.39 -16.58 -15.99
C ASN A 362 3.09 -17.85 -15.20
N TRP A 363 3.06 -17.76 -13.87
CA TRP A 363 2.61 -18.92 -13.09
C TRP A 363 1.11 -19.14 -13.29
N ILE A 364 0.72 -20.38 -13.52
CA ILE A 364 -0.65 -20.85 -13.75
C ILE A 364 -1.17 -21.74 -12.62
N LYS A 365 -0.27 -22.24 -11.77
CA LYS A 365 -0.61 -22.93 -10.54
C LYS A 365 0.38 -22.53 -9.45
N LYS A 366 -0.13 -22.29 -8.25
CA LYS A 366 0.63 -22.00 -7.04
C LYS A 366 0.08 -22.86 -5.92
N GLU A 367 0.93 -23.69 -5.34
CA GLU A 367 0.63 -24.48 -4.15
C GLU A 367 1.32 -23.85 -2.95
N LYS A 368 0.58 -23.60 -1.87
CA LYS A 368 1.12 -23.08 -0.63
C LYS A 368 1.10 -24.18 0.42
N LEU A 369 2.28 -24.57 0.87
CA LEU A 369 2.47 -25.48 1.98
C LEU A 369 2.88 -24.70 3.23
N GLU A 370 2.39 -25.11 4.38
CA GLU A 370 2.68 -24.50 5.67
C GLU A 370 2.92 -25.57 6.74
N GLY A 371 3.90 -25.34 7.61
CA GLY A 371 4.27 -26.23 8.72
C GLY A 371 5.12 -25.48 9.75
N LYS A 372 5.44 -26.12 10.88
CA LYS A 372 6.37 -25.55 11.86
C LYS A 372 7.82 -25.67 11.39
N THR A 373 8.13 -26.76 10.71
CA THR A 373 9.43 -27.13 10.15
C THR A 373 9.30 -27.50 8.67
N HIS A 374 10.40 -27.92 8.05
CA HIS A 374 10.37 -28.44 6.68
C HIS A 374 9.78 -29.86 6.56
N ASN A 375 9.70 -30.62 7.67
CA ASN A 375 9.29 -32.02 7.66
C ASN A 375 7.78 -32.23 7.84
N ASP A 376 7.05 -31.21 8.29
CA ASP A 376 5.62 -31.21 8.62
C ASP A 376 4.82 -30.24 7.73
N LEU A 377 5.29 -30.01 6.51
CA LEU A 377 4.62 -29.15 5.55
C LEU A 377 3.33 -29.80 5.06
N GLU A 378 2.20 -29.11 5.26
CA GLU A 378 0.89 -29.50 4.75
C GLU A 378 0.43 -28.54 3.66
N LEU A 379 -0.17 -29.07 2.59
CA LEU A 379 -0.78 -28.26 1.55
C LEU A 379 -2.05 -27.61 2.11
N ILE A 380 -2.07 -26.27 2.19
CA ILE A 380 -3.19 -25.53 2.79
C ILE A 380 -3.96 -24.67 1.79
N GLU A 381 -3.36 -24.33 0.65
CA GLU A 381 -3.99 -23.50 -0.37
C GLU A 381 -3.45 -23.87 -1.77
N ILE A 382 -4.37 -23.92 -2.73
CA ILE A 382 -4.05 -24.03 -4.15
C ILE A 382 -4.60 -22.78 -4.84
N THR A 383 -3.81 -22.15 -5.70
CA THR A 383 -4.27 -21.07 -6.58
C THR A 383 -3.98 -21.44 -8.02
N THR A 384 -4.98 -21.44 -8.88
CA THR A 384 -4.83 -21.65 -10.32
C THR A 384 -5.11 -20.36 -11.09
N ARG A 385 -4.53 -20.24 -12.29
CA ARG A 385 -4.84 -19.17 -13.23
C ARG A 385 -5.12 -19.75 -14.61
N GLU A 386 -6.22 -19.30 -15.19
CA GLU A 386 -6.48 -19.43 -16.62
C GLU A 386 -6.22 -18.08 -17.28
N ILE A 387 -5.28 -18.02 -18.23
CA ILE A 387 -4.85 -16.77 -18.87
C ILE A 387 -5.16 -16.84 -20.36
N GLU A 388 -5.97 -15.91 -20.84
CA GLU A 388 -6.25 -15.72 -22.26
C GLU A 388 -5.43 -14.52 -22.78
N TYR A 389 -4.68 -14.73 -23.86
CA TYR A 389 -3.87 -13.70 -24.51
C TYR A 389 -4.55 -13.16 -25.76
N TYR A 390 -4.29 -11.89 -26.09
CA TYR A 390 -4.58 -11.37 -27.42
C TYR A 390 -3.74 -12.11 -28.48
N LYS A 391 -4.33 -12.32 -29.66
CA LYS A 391 -3.68 -12.98 -30.81
C LYS A 391 -2.78 -12.04 -31.59
#